data_AF-A0AAW1L304-F1
#
_entry.id   AF-A0AAW1L304-F1
#
_cell.length_a   1.000
_cell.length_b   1.000
_cell.length_c   1.000
_cell.angle_alpha   90.00
_cell.angle_beta   90.00
_cell.angle_gamma   90.00
#
_symmetry.space_group_name_H-M   'P 1'
#
loop_
_entity.id
_entity.type
_entity.pdbx_description
1 polymer ?
#
loop_
_entity_poly.entity_id
_entity_poly.type
_entity_poly.pdbx_seq_one_letter_code
_entity_poly.pdbx_strand_id
1 'polypeptide(L)'
;MLTFSNEEYADIHFIYGLCNGSARAAVREYRRRFPTRKLPCRTVFSDIHRCLRETGKFPAATSERPIQQELLQEEAILLQNVQFNRNFFKKKQSLIW
;
A
#
# COMPACT_ATOMS: atom_id res chain seq x y z
N MET A 1 7.71 7.28 3.26
CA MET A 1 8.69 6.26 3.67
C MET A 1 9.21 5.59 2.39
N LEU A 2 10.52 5.46 2.22
CA LEU A 2 11.05 4.74 1.05
C LEU A 2 10.52 3.31 1.06
N THR A 3 9.97 2.87 -0.07
CA THR A 3 9.37 1.54 -0.20
C THR A 3 10.47 0.50 -0.38
N PHE A 4 10.48 -0.50 0.48
CA PHE A 4 11.28 -1.72 0.36
C PHE A 4 10.36 -2.90 0.04
N SER A 5 10.91 -3.95 -0.56
CA SER A 5 10.19 -5.21 -0.73
C SER A 5 9.96 -5.92 0.62
N ASN A 6 9.04 -6.88 0.66
CA ASN A 6 8.84 -7.70 1.87
C ASN A 6 10.09 -8.49 2.26
N GLU A 7 10.86 -8.98 1.28
CA GLU A 7 12.15 -9.64 1.53
C GLU A 7 13.11 -8.69 2.24
N GLU A 8 13.29 -7.49 1.69
CA GLU A 8 14.15 -6.47 2.30
C GLU A 8 13.65 -6.06 3.69
N TYR A 9 12.34 -5.91 3.90
CA TYR A 9 11.80 -5.61 5.23
C TYR A 9 12.08 -6.72 6.25
N ALA A 10 12.00 -7.99 5.85
CA ALA A 10 12.36 -9.12 6.70
C ALA A 10 13.84 -9.07 7.08
N ASP A 11 14.73 -8.84 6.10
CA ASP A 11 16.17 -8.72 6.34
C ASP A 11 16.51 -7.52 7.23
N ILE A 12 15.85 -6.37 7.02
CA ILE A 12 16.04 -5.17 7.85
C ILE A 12 15.63 -5.46 9.30
N HIS A 13 14.47 -6.10 9.51
CA HIS A 13 14.01 -6.47 10.85
C HIS A 13 14.95 -7.48 11.53
N PHE A 14 15.41 -8.47 10.78
CA PHE A 14 16.37 -9.47 11.28
C PHE A 14 17.67 -8.80 11.74
N ILE A 15 18.24 -7.90 10.94
CA ILE A 15 19.47 -7.18 11.30
C ILE A 15 19.24 -6.23 12.48
N TYR A 16 18.06 -5.62 12.60
CA TYR A 16 17.71 -4.81 13.77
C TYR A 16 17.74 -5.64 15.06
N GLY A 17 17.11 -6.82 15.03
CA GLY A 17 17.11 -7.77 16.14
C GLY A 17 18.51 -8.26 16.48
N LEU A 18 19.30 -8.63 15.47
CA LEU A 18 20.69 -9.05 15.63
C LEU A 18 21.55 -7.97 16.32
N CYS A 19 21.26 -6.69 16.03
CA CYS A 19 21.94 -5.55 16.63
C CYS A 19 21.31 -5.12 17.97
N ASN A 20 20.52 -5.99 18.61
CA ASN A 20 19.86 -5.75 19.90
C ASN A 20 19.07 -4.42 19.94
N GLY A 21 18.37 -4.10 18.85
CA GLY A 21 17.56 -2.87 18.73
C GLY A 21 18.37 -1.59 18.47
N SER A 22 19.68 -1.67 18.24
CA SER A 22 20.50 -0.51 17.90
C SER A 22 20.44 -0.18 16.40
N ALA A 23 19.66 0.83 16.02
CA ALA A 23 19.52 1.25 14.62
C ALA A 23 20.85 1.73 14.01
N ARG A 24 21.75 2.33 14.82
CA ARG A 24 23.07 2.78 14.34
C ARG A 24 23.97 1.60 13.97
N ALA A 25 23.95 0.54 14.77
CA ALA A 25 24.69 -0.68 14.48
C ALA A 25 24.06 -1.43 13.30
N ALA A 26 22.74 -1.51 13.27
CA ALA A 26 21.98 -2.19 12.22
C ALA A 26 22.25 -1.60 10.83
N VAL A 27 22.34 -0.27 10.69
CA VAL A 27 22.72 0.37 9.40
C VAL A 27 24.09 -0.09 8.91
N ARG A 28 25.09 -0.14 9.81
CA ARG A 28 26.44 -0.58 9.44
C ARG A 28 26.46 -2.04 9.02
N GLU A 29 25.76 -2.88 9.78
CA GLU A 29 25.72 -4.31 9.53
C GLU A 29 24.92 -4.65 8.26
N TYR A 30 23.82 -3.94 8.01
CA TYR A 30 23.03 -4.09 6.79
C TYR A 30 23.85 -3.73 5.54
N ARG A 31 24.57 -2.59 5.57
CA ARG A 31 25.48 -2.19 4.48
C ARG A 31 26.56 -3.23 4.23
N ARG A 32 27.11 -3.82 5.30
CA ARG A 32 28.17 -4.83 5.21
C ARG A 32 27.68 -6.12 4.55
N ARG A 33 26.46 -6.57 4.88
CA ARG A 33 25.89 -7.83 4.36
C ARG A 33 25.28 -7.68 2.97
N PHE A 34 24.70 -6.52 2.67
CA PHE A 34 23.99 -6.26 1.43
C PHE A 34 24.57 -5.05 0.69
N PRO A 35 25.82 -5.13 0.20
CA PRO A 35 26.52 -3.96 -0.35
C PRO A 35 25.88 -3.39 -1.62
N THR A 36 25.12 -4.21 -2.37
CA THR A 36 24.43 -3.81 -3.60
C THR A 36 22.98 -3.33 -3.37
N ARG A 37 22.42 -3.57 -2.17
CA ARG A 37 21.05 -3.17 -1.86
C ARG A 37 21.00 -1.73 -1.36
N LYS A 38 19.80 -1.14 -1.45
CA LYS A 38 19.53 0.20 -0.95
C LYS A 38 19.70 0.24 0.57
N LEU A 39 20.46 1.22 1.07
CA LEU A 39 20.68 1.38 2.51
C LEU A 39 19.45 2.00 3.19
N PRO A 40 18.83 1.33 4.18
CA PRO A 40 17.74 1.92 4.94
C PRO A 40 18.26 3.01 5.88
N CYS A 41 17.46 4.07 6.07
CA CYS A 41 17.74 5.03 7.12
C CYS A 41 17.45 4.43 8.50
N ARG A 42 18.03 5.01 9.55
CA ARG A 42 17.92 4.47 10.92
C ARG A 42 16.48 4.33 11.40
N THR A 43 15.60 5.25 11.02
CA THR A 43 14.19 5.22 11.43
C THR A 43 13.46 4.01 10.87
N VAL A 44 13.78 3.57 9.64
CA VAL A 44 13.15 2.40 9.01
C VAL A 44 13.30 1.13 9.87
N PHE A 45 14.47 0.92 10.49
CA PHE A 45 14.69 -0.23 11.37
C PHE A 45 13.73 -0.22 12.57
N SER A 46 13.63 0.92 13.27
CA SER A 46 12.76 1.06 14.43
C SER A 46 11.27 1.06 14.05
N ASP A 47 10.92 1.68 12.93
CA ASP A 47 9.53 1.74 12.44
C ASP A 47 9.00 0.36 12.05
N ILE A 48 9.80 -0.46 11.37
CA ILE A 48 9.41 -1.85 11.04
C ILE A 48 9.13 -2.65 12.30
N HIS A 49 10.03 -2.57 13.29
CA HIS A 49 9.84 -3.27 14.57
C HIS A 49 8.56 -2.81 15.26
N ARG A 50 8.32 -1.50 15.30
CA ARG A 50 7.09 -0.92 15.85
C ARG A 50 5.84 -1.40 15.11
N CYS A 51 5.82 -1.34 13.78
CA CYS A 51 4.68 -1.81 12.98
C CYS A 51 4.39 -3.30 13.21
N LEU A 52 5.41 -4.14 13.32
CA LEU A 52 5.22 -5.56 13.64
C LEU A 52 4.65 -5.76 15.05
N ARG A 53 5.09 -4.96 16.03
CA ARG A 53 4.58 -5.02 17.41
C ARG A 53 3.13 -4.53 17.53
N GLU A 54 2.78 -3.46 16.81
CA GLU A 54 1.47 -2.81 16.92
C GLU A 54 0.41 -3.44 16.02
N THR A 55 0.80 -3.88 14.81
CA THR A 55 -0.14 -4.30 13.75
C THR A 55 0.13 -5.69 13.19
N GLY A 56 1.27 -6.31 13.53
CA GLY A 56 1.67 -7.62 13.00
C GLY A 56 2.05 -7.62 11.52
N LYS A 57 2.23 -6.45 10.89
CA LYS A 57 2.49 -6.32 9.44
C LYS A 57 3.64 -5.37 9.17
N PHE A 58 4.33 -5.57 8.05
CA PHE A 58 5.32 -4.62 7.56
C PHE A 58 4.65 -3.31 7.10
N PRO A 59 5.39 -2.18 7.10
CA PRO A 59 4.90 -0.94 6.56
C PRO A 59 4.50 -1.13 5.10
N ALA A 60 3.20 -0.95 4.80
CA ALA A 60 2.76 -0.91 3.42
C ALA A 60 3.45 0.28 2.74
N ALA A 61 3.92 0.07 1.51
CA ALA A 61 4.11 1.20 0.62
C ALA A 61 2.79 1.97 0.63
N THR A 62 2.83 3.27 0.94
CA THR A 62 1.73 4.16 0.58
C THR A 62 1.74 4.25 -0.95
N SER A 63 1.36 3.17 -1.64
CA SER A 63 0.60 3.38 -2.86
C SER A 63 -0.67 4.02 -2.34
N GLU A 64 -0.91 5.27 -2.71
CA GLU A 64 -2.26 5.81 -2.73
C GLU A 64 -3.16 4.67 -3.22
N ARG A 65 -3.92 4.07 -2.30
CA ARG A 65 -4.72 2.90 -2.68
C ARG A 65 -5.65 3.40 -3.78
N PRO A 66 -5.78 2.72 -4.92
CA PRO A 66 -6.78 3.06 -5.92
C PRO A 66 -8.16 2.62 -5.41
N ILE A 67 -8.56 3.03 -4.20
CA ILE A 67 -9.95 2.93 -3.74
C ILE A 67 -10.85 3.71 -4.72
N GLN A 68 -10.29 4.69 -5.43
CA GLN A 68 -10.96 5.41 -6.51
C GLN A 68 -11.30 4.51 -7.70
N GLN A 69 -10.50 3.53 -8.09
CA GLN A 69 -10.79 2.77 -9.33
C GLN A 69 -12.00 1.86 -9.19
N GLU A 70 -12.15 1.20 -8.04
CA GLU A 70 -13.28 0.30 -7.75
C GLU A 70 -14.57 1.10 -7.53
N LEU A 71 -14.50 2.21 -6.77
CA LEU A 71 -15.64 3.14 -6.58
C LEU A 71 -16.07 3.82 -7.89
N LEU A 72 -15.13 4.26 -8.75
CA LEU A 72 -15.46 4.87 -10.04
C LEU A 72 -16.13 3.88 -11.00
N GLN A 73 -15.78 2.60 -10.94
CA GLN A 73 -16.45 1.57 -11.74
C GLN A 73 -17.89 1.36 -11.27
N GLU A 74 -18.11 1.25 -9.96
CA GLU A 74 -19.46 1.13 -9.40
C GLU A 74 -20.33 2.35 -9.73
N GLU A 75 -19.79 3.57 -9.57
CA GLU A 75 -20.48 4.82 -9.92
C GLU A 75 -20.81 4.91 -11.42
N ALA A 76 -19.90 4.48 -12.30
CA ALA A 76 -20.13 4.47 -13.75
C ALA A 76 -21.25 3.50 -14.15
N ILE A 77 -21.30 2.32 -13.55
CA ILE A 77 -22.35 1.32 -13.79
C ILE A 77 -23.72 1.85 -13.34
N LEU A 78 -23.77 2.51 -12.16
CA LEU A 78 -25.01 3.10 -11.65
C LEU A 78 -25.50 4.24 -12.55
N LEU A 79 -24.62 5.13 -13.01
CA LEU A 79 -24.98 6.21 -13.93
C LEU A 79 -25.48 5.68 -15.27
N GLN A 80 -24.86 4.64 -15.81
CA GLN A 80 -25.32 4.00 -17.05
C GLN A 80 -26.72 3.39 -16.87
N ASN A 81 -26.97 2.72 -15.75
CA ASN A 81 -28.28 2.12 -15.45
C ASN A 81 -29.38 3.17 -15.25
N VAL A 82 -29.08 4.30 -14.60
CA VAL A 82 -30.03 5.41 -14.44
C VAL A 82 -30.33 6.08 -15.78
N GLN A 83 -29.32 6.32 -16.62
CA GLN A 83 -29.51 6.90 -17.95
C GLN A 83 -30.30 5.97 -18.88
N PHE A 84 -29.98 4.68 -18.88
CA PHE A 84 -30.70 3.66 -19.63
C PHE A 84 -32.17 3.61 -19.23
N ASN A 85 -32.46 3.54 -17.92
CA ASN A 85 -33.84 3.58 -17.43
C ASN A 85 -34.55 4.88 -17.83
N ARG A 86 -33.91 6.04 -17.63
CA ARG A 86 -34.49 7.35 -17.99
C ARG A 86 -34.84 7.42 -19.48
N ASN A 87 -33.99 6.89 -20.35
CA ASN A 87 -34.22 6.86 -21.79
C ASN A 87 -35.31 5.85 -22.18
N PHE A 88 -35.38 4.71 -21.49
CA PHE A 88 -36.43 3.72 -21.67
C PHE A 88 -37.82 4.27 -21.29
N PHE A 89 -37.93 4.97 -20.16
CA PHE A 89 -39.19 5.60 -19.72
C PHE A 89 -39.63 6.72 -20.66
N LYS A 90 -38.71 7.57 -21.14
CA LYS A 90 -39.02 8.61 -22.15
C LYS A 90 -39.53 8.03 -23.46
N LYS A 91 -38.94 6.92 -23.92
CA LYS A 91 -39.34 6.25 -25.16
C LYS A 91 -40.72 5.59 -25.04
N LYS A 92 -41.05 5.02 -23.87
CA LYS A 92 -42.40 4.49 -23.58
C LYS A 92 -43.47 5.60 -23.55
N GLN A 93 -43.19 6.77 -22.97
CA GLN A 93 -44.17 7.87 -22.94
C GLN A 93 -44.40 8.51 -24.32
N SER A 94 -43.40 8.48 -25.20
CA SER A 94 -43.52 8.99 -26.59
C SER A 94 -44.30 8.08 -27.53
N LEU A 95 -44.54 6.82 -27.16
CA LEU A 95 -45.23 5.80 -27.97
C LEU A 95 -46.70 5.61 -27.57
N ILE A 96 -47.22 6.46 -26.68
CA ILE A 96 -48.64 6.49 -26.30
C ILE A 96 -49.26 7.67 -27.05
N TRP A 97 -49.70 7.42 -28.29
CA TRP A 97 -50.68 8.21 -29.03
C TRP A 97 -51.71 7.24 -29.60
#